data_AF-A0A940WTP7-F1
#
_entry.id   AF-A0A940WTP7-F1
#
_cell.length_a   1.000
_cell.length_b   1.000
_cell.length_c   1.000
_cell.angle_alpha   90.00
_cell.angle_beta   90.00
_cell.angle_gamma   90.00
#
_symmetry.space_group_name_H-M   'P 1'
#
loop_
_entity.id
_entity.type
_entity.pdbx_description
1 polymer ?
#
loop_
_entity_poly.entity_id
_entity_poly.type
_entity_poly.pdbx_seq_one_letter_code
_entity_poly.pdbx_strand_id
1 'polypeptide(L)' 'MKKWGKYIVLAIWMFLFSYIGEVLEVPKDRYYLIFGFPILLGGGFLIFYLFEKERIR' A
#
# COMPACT_ATOMS: atom_id res chain seq x y z
N MET A 1 -12.32 15.36 -6.61
CA MET A 1 -11.90 14.13 -5.89
C MET A 1 -10.53 13.56 -6.32
N LYS A 2 -9.98 13.92 -7.50
CA LYS A 2 -8.88 13.23 -8.22
C LYS A 2 -7.48 13.15 -7.57
N LYS A 3 -7.08 14.03 -6.63
CA LYS A 3 -5.75 13.97 -5.95
C LYS A 3 -5.82 13.42 -4.53
N TRP A 4 -6.79 13.90 -3.76
CA TRP A 4 -6.99 13.52 -2.36
C TRP A 4 -7.38 12.05 -2.20
N GLY A 5 -8.17 11.50 -3.13
CA GLY A 5 -8.54 10.08 -3.13
C GLY A 5 -7.32 9.15 -3.17
N LYS A 6 -6.29 9.49 -3.94
CA LYS A 6 -5.04 8.72 -4.02
C LYS A 6 -4.35 8.64 -2.66
N TYR A 7 -4.25 9.76 -1.95
CA TYR A 7 -3.60 9.83 -0.65
C TYR A 7 -4.40 9.10 0.43
N ILE A 8 -5.74 9.18 0.37
CA ILE A 8 -6.62 8.42 1.28
C ILE A 8 -6.45 6.91 1.04
N VAL A 9 -6.44 6.46 -0.21
CA VAL A 9 -6.25 5.04 -0.54
C VAL A 9 -4.85 4.57 -0.15
N LEU A 10 -3.80 5.38 -0.35
CA LEU A 10 -2.45 5.08 0.14
C LEU A 10 -2.39 4.97 1.66
N ALA A 11 -3.06 5.87 2.39
CA ALA A 11 -3.11 5.84 3.85
C ALA A 11 -3.83 4.58 4.35
N ILE A 12 -4.98 4.23 3.76
CA ILE A 12 -5.71 2.99 4.08
C ILE A 12 -4.86 1.76 3.74
N TRP A 13 -4.18 1.77 2.60
CA TRP A 13 -3.30 0.68 2.19
C TRP A 13 -2.15 0.45 3.18
N MET A 14 -1.44 1.51 3.58
CA MET A 14 -0.36 1.41 4.57
C MET A 14 -0.88 0.95 5.94
N PHE A 15 -2.06 1.46 6.36
CA PHE A 15 -2.70 1.05 7.60
C PHE A 15 -3.04 -0.44 7.61
N LEU A 16 -3.71 -0.94 6.56
CA LEU A 16 -4.04 -2.36 6.42
C LEU A 16 -2.79 -3.23 6.39
N PHE A 17 -1.74 -2.78 5.71
CA PHE A 17 -0.48 -3.48 5.67
C PHE A 17 0.14 -3.62 7.07
N SER A 18 0.17 -2.54 7.86
CA SER A 18 0.64 -2.61 9.25
C SER A 18 -0.23 -3.50 10.14
N TYR A 19 -1.56 -3.44 9.96
CA TYR A 19 -2.51 -4.23 10.73
C TYR A 19 -2.34 -5.73 10.49
N ILE A 20 -2.14 -6.14 9.23
CA ILE A 20 -1.88 -7.55 8.89
C ILE A 20 -0.61 -8.06 9.59
N GLY A 21 0.44 -7.24 9.65
CA GLY A 21 1.68 -7.61 10.35
C GLY A 21 1.49 -7.81 11.85
N GLU A 22 0.53 -7.11 12.45
CA GLU A 22 0.17 -7.26 13.87
C GLU A 22 -0.72 -8.48 14.11
N VAL A 23 -1.74 -8.71 13.28
CA VAL A 23 -2.65 -9.86 13.40
C VAL A 23 -1.94 -11.20 13.18
N LEU A 24 -0.97 -11.23 12.27
CA LEU A 24 -0.27 -12.47 11.91
C LEU A 24 0.94 -12.77 12.83
N GLU A 25 1.19 -11.93 13.86
CA GLU A 25 2.32 -12.06 14.81
C GLU A 25 3.68 -12.31 14.14
N VAL A 26 3.87 -11.79 12.92
CA VAL A 26 5.00 -12.22 12.09
C VAL A 26 6.29 -11.59 12.61
N PRO A 27 7.40 -12.35 12.72
CA PRO A 27 8.70 -11.81 13.09
C PRO A 27 9.08 -10.64 12.18
N LYS A 28 9.06 -9.43 12.74
CA LYS A 28 9.08 -8.17 11.99
C LYS A 28 10.35 -8.03 11.14
N ASP A 29 11.47 -8.58 11.60
CA ASP A 29 12.79 -8.29 11.05
C ASP A 29 13.02 -8.83 9.62
N ARG A 30 12.55 -10.05 9.34
CA ARG A 30 12.75 -10.69 8.02
C ARG A 30 11.51 -10.63 7.14
N TYR A 31 10.32 -10.66 7.72
CA TYR A 31 9.09 -10.71 6.94
C TYR A 31 8.73 -9.36 6.32
N TYR A 32 8.97 -8.25 7.02
CA TYR A 32 8.77 -6.92 6.44
C TYR A 32 9.71 -6.66 5.26
N LEU A 33 10.92 -7.20 5.28
CA LEU A 33 11.88 -7.06 4.18
C LEU A 33 11.51 -7.94 2.98
N ILE A 34 11.17 -9.21 3.21
CA ILE A 34 10.93 -10.17 2.12
C ILE A 34 9.54 -9.99 1.50
N PHE A 35 8.52 -9.80 2.32
CA PHE A 35 7.13 -9.71 1.86
C PHE A 35 6.59 -8.30 1.97
N GLY A 36 6.95 -7.59 3.04
CA GLY A 36 6.41 -6.26 3.27
C GLY A 36 6.85 -5.21 2.26
N PHE A 37 8.14 -5.18 1.94
CA PHE A 37 8.70 -4.21 1.02
C PHE A 37 8.14 -4.39 -0.41
N PRO A 38 8.07 -5.61 -0.99
CA PRO A 38 7.40 -5.81 -2.28
C PRO A 38 5.91 -5.47 -2.27
N ILE A 39 5.18 -5.78 -1.19
CA ILE A 39 3.75 -5.49 -1.09
C ILE A 39 3.50 -3.98 -0.97
N LEU A 40 4.29 -3.28 -0.16
CA LEU A 40 4.21 -1.82 -0.02
C LEU A 40 4.53 -1.12 -1.34
N LEU A 41 5.62 -1.50 -2.01
CA LEU A 41 5.99 -0.94 -3.30
C LEU A 41 4.98 -1.29 -4.39
N GLY A 42 4.62 -2.57 -4.52
CA GLY A 42 3.69 -3.06 -5.54
C GLY A 42 2.30 -2.45 -5.38
N GLY A 43 1.75 -2.44 -4.16
CA GLY A 43 0.48 -1.80 -3.86
C GLY A 43 0.52 -0.29 -4.07
N GLY A 44 1.62 0.37 -3.68
CA GLY A 44 1.83 1.79 -3.95
C GLY A 44 1.82 2.10 -5.45
N PHE A 45 2.60 1.37 -6.25
CA PHE A 45 2.63 1.52 -7.72
C PHE A 45 1.27 1.26 -8.36
N LEU A 46 0.54 0.23 -7.89
CA LEU A 46 -0.79 -0.09 -8.40
C LEU A 46 -1.77 1.05 -8.14
N ILE A 47 -1.77 1.62 -6.93
CA ILE A 47 -2.61 2.77 -6.58
C ILE A 47 -2.22 3.97 -7.46
N PHE A 48 -0.93 4.25 -7.63
CA PHE A 48 -0.48 5.34 -8.51
C PHE A 48 -0.95 5.13 -9.95
N TYR A 49 -0.76 3.93 -10.52
CA TYR A 49 -1.18 3.59 -11.87
C TYR A 49 -2.69 3.77 -12.08
N LEU A 50 -3.52 3.26 -11.16
CA LEU A 50 -4.98 3.35 -11.25
C LEU A 50 -5.46 4.81 -11.22
N PHE A 51 -4.92 5.62 -10.30
CA PHE A 51 -5.30 7.03 -10.16
C PHE A 51 -4.70 7.94 -11.24
N GLU A 52 -3.59 7.54 -11.86
CA GLU A 52 -3.01 8.26 -12.99
C GLU A 52 -3.76 7.98 -14.29
N LYS A 53 -4.27 6.75 -14.47
CA LYS A 53 -5.16 6.39 -15.58
C LYS A 53 -6.48 7.15 -15.55
N GLU A 54 -7.02 7.46 -14.36
CA GLU A 54 -8.18 8.35 -14.18
C GLU A 54 -7.91 9.84 -14.50
N ARG A 55 -6.64 10.24 -14.61
CA ARG A 55 -6.26 11.60 -14.99
C ARG A 55 -6.18 11.76 -16.52
N ILE A 56 -5.82 10.70 -17.24
CA ILE A 56 -5.63 10.70 -18.71
C ILE A 56 -6.96 10.50 -19.48
N ARG A 57 -8.06 10.18 -18.77
CA ARG A 57 -9.42 10.08 -19.31
C ARG A 57 -10.29 11.25 -18.85
#